data_AF-A0A4Q7PG11-F1
#
_entry.id   AF-A0A4Q7PG11-F1
#
_cell.length_a   1.000
_cell.length_b   1.000
_cell.length_c   1.000
_cell.angle_alpha   90.00
_cell.angle_beta   90.00
_cell.angle_gamma   90.00
#
_symmetry.space_group_name_H-M   'P 1'
#
loop_
_entity.id
_entity.type
_entity.pdbx_description
1 polymer ?
#
loop_
_entity_poly.entity_id
_entity_poly.type
_entity_poly.pdbx_seq_one_letter_code
_entity_poly.pdbx_strand_id
1 'polypeptide(L)' 'MKKNSVQWLFLIGLILMLMYRITARLPFLPEHIYSFHTPKILKILTGLIFIGSAFFLYRKPSKGKSL' A
#
# COMPACT_ATOMS: atom_id res chain seq x y z
N MET A 1 -22.73 6.50 8.64
CA MET A 1 -21.27 6.63 8.81
C MET A 1 -20.59 6.66 7.45
N LYS A 2 -20.35 7.84 6.83
CA LYS A 2 -19.72 7.96 5.49
C LYS A 2 -18.37 8.71 5.51
N LYS A 3 -17.88 9.10 6.70
CA LYS A 3 -16.72 10.00 6.85
C LYS A 3 -15.35 9.30 6.92
N ASN A 4 -15.32 7.96 7.00
CA ASN A 4 -14.10 7.24 7.38
C ASN A 4 -13.35 6.58 6.21
N SER A 5 -13.96 6.37 5.03
CA SER A 5 -13.26 5.66 3.93
C SER A 5 -12.03 6.41 3.44
N VAL A 6 -12.08 7.74 3.35
CA VAL A 6 -10.93 8.56 2.94
C VAL A 6 -9.83 8.55 4.00
N GLN A 7 -10.21 8.63 5.28
CA GLN A 7 -9.25 8.52 6.40
C GLN A 7 -8.56 7.14 6.42
N TRP A 8 -9.30 6.07 6.13
CA TRP A 8 -8.74 4.72 6.01
C TRP A 8 -7.80 4.60 4.82
N LEU A 9 -8.15 5.15 3.66
CA LEU A 9 -7.28 5.20 2.48
C LEU A 9 -5.98 5.96 2.77
N PHE A 10 -6.10 7.08 3.48
CA PHE A 10 -4.97 7.89 3.91
C PHE A 10 -4.08 7.13 4.90
N LEU A 11 -4.68 6.48 5.91
CA LEU A 11 -3.95 5.71 6.91
C LEU A 11 -3.24 4.49 6.29
N ILE A 12 -3.91 3.79 5.37
CA ILE A 12 -3.33 2.68 4.60
C ILE A 12 -2.14 3.19 3.79
N GLY A 13 -2.29 4.31 3.06
CA GLY A 13 -1.20 4.91 2.29
C GLY A 13 -0.03 5.34 3.17
N LEU A 14 -0.31 5.93 4.34
CA LEU A 14 0.71 6.36 5.31
C LEU A 14 1.50 5.17 5.85
N ILE A 15 0.81 4.11 6.28
CA ILE A 15 1.44 2.86 6.76
C ILE A 15 2.30 2.24 5.67
N LEU A 16 1.79 2.20 4.43
CA LEU A 16 2.51 1.61 3.31
C LEU A 16 3.76 2.41 2.95
N MET A 17 3.68 3.74 2.97
CA MET A 17 4.82 4.64 2.75
C MET A 17 5.88 4.48 3.85
N LEU A 18 5.47 4.36 5.12
CA LEU A 18 6.36 4.09 6.25
C LEU A 18 7.06 2.74 6.12
N MET A 19 6.30 1.68 5.81
CA MET A 19 6.83 0.34 5.57
C MET A 19 7.86 0.32 4.44
N TYR A 20 7.54 0.98 3.32
CA TYR A 20 8.48 1.14 2.21
C TYR A 20 9.74 1.90 2.61
N ARG A 21 9.60 2.97 3.40
CA ARG A 21 10.76 3.78 3.83
C ARG A 21 11.67 3.01 4.78
N ILE A 22 11.10 2.21 5.68
CA ILE A 22 11.86 1.36 6.61
C ILE A 22 12.57 0.25 5.83
N THR A 23 11.85 -0.47 4.97
CA THR A 23 12.46 -1.53 4.15
C THR A 23 13.50 -1.00 3.17
N ALA A 24 13.27 0.14 2.51
CA ALA A 24 14.23 0.72 1.58
C ALA A 24 15.49 1.29 2.26
N ARG A 25 15.45 1.60 3.56
CA ARG A 25 16.62 2.06 4.34
C ARG A 25 17.32 0.96 5.13
N LEU A 26 16.79 -0.26 5.15
CA LEU A 26 17.43 -1.38 5.83
C LEU A 26 18.67 -1.81 5.03
N PRO A 27 19.89 -1.73 5.61
CA PRO A 27 21.13 -2.10 4.93
C PRO A 27 21.30 -3.62 4.70
N PHE A 28 20.26 -4.40 5.01
CA PHE A 28 20.26 -5.86 4.94
C PHE A 28 19.67 -6.41 3.63
N LEU A 29 19.13 -5.55 2.76
CA LEU A 29 18.60 -5.99 1.47
C LEU A 29 19.72 -5.99 0.43
N PRO A 30 20.02 -7.14 -0.21
CA PRO A 30 21.01 -7.18 -1.29
C PRO A 30 20.59 -6.22 -2.40
N GLU A 31 21.49 -5.36 -2.87
CA GLU A 31 21.20 -4.38 -3.94
C GLU A 31 20.73 -5.06 -5.23
N HIS A 32 21.14 -6.31 -5.43
CA HIS A 32 20.78 -7.15 -6.56
C HIS A 32 20.33 -8.55 -6.10
N ILE A 33 19.11 -8.94 -6.47
CA ILE A 33 18.66 -10.34 -6.45
C ILE A 33 18.55 -10.77 -7.91
N TYR A 34 19.31 -11.78 -8.34
CA TYR A 34 19.23 -12.33 -9.71
C TYR A 34 19.36 -11.24 -10.82
N SER A 35 20.32 -10.33 -10.69
CA SER A 35 20.52 -9.17 -11.61
C SER A 35 19.42 -8.10 -11.59
N PHE A 36 18.36 -8.25 -10.79
CA PHE A 36 17.34 -7.23 -10.61
C PHE A 36 17.63 -6.34 -9.41
N HIS A 37 17.41 -5.03 -9.58
CA HIS A 37 17.45 -4.06 -8.49
C HIS A 37 16.31 -4.33 -7.50
N THR A 38 16.64 -4.99 -6.39
CA THR A 38 15.76 -5.32 -5.26
C THR A 38 14.88 -4.15 -4.79
N PRO A 39 15.40 -2.92 -4.58
CA PRO A 39 14.55 -1.80 -4.16
C PRO A 39 13.50 -1.41 -5.20
N LYS A 40 13.77 -1.63 -6.48
CA LYS A 40 12.86 -1.35 -7.59
C LYS A 40 11.67 -2.30 -7.57
N ILE A 41 11.93 -3.60 -7.38
CA ILE A 41 10.89 -4.64 -7.25
C ILE A 41 10.02 -4.37 -6.02
N LEU A 42 10.65 -4.05 -4.89
CA LEU A 42 9.93 -3.79 -3.66
C LEU A 42 9.00 -2.58 -3.79
N LYS A 43 9.42 -1.54 -4.52
CA LYS A 43 8.59 -0.37 -4.83
C LYS A 43 7.37 -0.74 -5.68
N ILE A 44 7.55 -1.58 -6.69
CA ILE A 44 6.48 -2.06 -7.57
C ILE A 44 5.48 -2.90 -6.77
N LEU A 45 5.97 -3.84 -5.97
CA LEU A 45 5.14 -4.70 -5.13
C LEU A 45 4.31 -3.88 -4.13
N THR A 46 4.95 -2.90 -3.48
CA THR A 46 4.29 -1.97 -2.55
C THR A 46 3.20 -1.16 -3.27
N GLY A 47 3.48 -0.62 -4.45
CA GLY A 47 2.50 0.10 -5.26
C GLY A 47 1.31 -0.78 -5.66
N LEU A 48 1.57 -2.03 -6.01
CA LEU A 48 0.53 -3.00 -6.37
C LEU A 48 -0.40 -3.30 -5.18
N ILE A 49 0.16 -3.49 -3.98
CA ILE A 49 -0.60 -3.68 -2.74
C ILE A 49 -1.43 -2.43 -2.42
N PHE A 50 -0.88 -1.23 -2.64
CA PHE A 50 -1.60 0.02 -2.44
C PHE A 50 -2.81 0.12 -3.36
N ILE A 51 -2.61 -0.11 -4.66
CA ILE A 51 -3.67 -0.07 -5.67
C ILE A 51 -4.73 -1.12 -5.35
N GLY A 52 -4.33 -2.34 -5.01
CA GLY A 52 -5.26 -3.41 -4.62
C GLY A 52 -6.08 -3.04 -3.38
N SER A 53 -5.45 -2.47 -2.36
CA SER A 53 -6.12 -2.03 -1.14
C SER A 53 -7.06 -0.85 -1.39
N ALA A 54 -6.63 0.13 -2.19
CA ALA A 54 -7.44 1.26 -2.61
C ALA A 54 -8.66 0.76 -3.40
N PHE A 55 -8.45 -0.13 -4.36
CA PHE A 55 -9.50 -0.72 -5.17
C PHE A 55 -10.47 -1.55 -4.33
N PHE A 56 -10.00 -2.33 -3.36
CA PHE A 56 -10.84 -3.08 -2.43
C PHE A 56 -11.67 -2.15 -1.54
N LEU A 57 -11.06 -1.09 -0.99
CA LEU A 57 -11.74 -0.11 -0.15
C LEU A 57 -12.80 0.68 -0.95
N TYR A 58 -12.52 0.98 -2.21
CA TYR A 58 -13.44 1.68 -3.13
C TYR A 58 -14.54 0.75 -3.65
N ARG A 59 -14.22 -0.51 -3.92
CA ARG A 59 -15.14 -1.53 -4.41
C ARG A 59 -16.08 -2.04 -3.32
N LYS A 60 -15.74 -1.88 -2.03
CA LYS A 60 -16.65 -2.19 -0.93
C LYS A 60 -17.88 -1.27 -1.07
N PRO A 61 -19.01 -1.76 -1.59
CA PRO A 61 -20.19 -0.93 -1.71
C PRO A 61 -20.62 -0.58 -0.30
N SER A 62 -21.10 0.63 -0.12
CA SER A 62 -21.84 1.08 1.05
C SER A 62 -23.01 0.12 1.32
N LYS A 63 -22.76 -1.05 1.93
CA LYS A 63 -23.81 -1.84 2.59
C LYS A 63 -24.29 -1.01 3.77
N GLY A 64 -25.50 -0.48 3.66
CA GLY A 64 -26.22 0.11 4.78
C GLY A 64 -26.47 1.62 4.71
N LYS A 65 -27.09 2.09 3.63
CA LYS A 65 -28.14 3.12 3.69
C LYS A 65 -29.14 2.82 2.56
N SER A 66 -29.80 1.67 2.69
CA SER A 66 -31.16 1.56 2.17
C SER A 66 -32.07 2.25 3.17
N LEU A 67 -33.01 3.01 2.63
CA LEU A 67 -34.09 3.73 3.30
C LEU A 67 -34.72 2.99 4.47
#